data_AF-A0A7X8C698-F1
#
_entry.id   AF-A0A7X8C698-F1
#
_cell.length_a   1.000
_cell.length_b   1.000
_cell.length_c   1.000
_cell.angle_alpha   90.00
_cell.angle_beta   90.00
_cell.angle_gamma   90.00
#
_symmetry.space_group_name_H-M   'P 1'
#
loop_
_entity.id
_entity.type
_entity.pdbx_description
1 polymer ?
#
loop_
_entity_poly.entity_id
_entity_poly.type
_entity_poly.pdbx_seq_one_letter_code
_entity_poly.pdbx_strand_id
1 'polypeptide(L)' 'MITVMLVDDEPIEREGLKLILNNNRTNVNVIAEASDGEQA' A
#
# COMPACT_ATOMS: atom_id res chain seq x y z
N MET A 1 -11.91 -5.80 -8.73
CA MET A 1 -11.23 -5.64 -7.44
C MET A 1 -9.79 -6.02 -7.63
N ILE A 2 -8.87 -5.08 -7.42
CA ILE A 2 -7.43 -5.32 -7.55
C ILE A 2 -6.86 -5.40 -6.13
N THR A 3 -6.20 -6.51 -5.85
CA THR A 3 -5.50 -6.73 -4.58
C THR A 3 -4.07 -6.25 -4.73
N VAL A 4 -3.59 -5.43 -3.81
CA VAL A 4 -2.25 -4.85 -3.86
C VAL A 4 -1.54 -4.98 -2.52
N MET A 5 -0.22 -4.97 -2.59
CA MET A 5 0.69 -4.83 -1.46
C MET A 5 1.51 -3.56 -1.67
N LEU A 6 1.76 -2.80 -0.61
CA LEU A 6 2.61 -1.61 -0.66
C LEU A 6 4.00 -1.96 -0.12
N VAL A 7 5.04 -1.74 -0.91
CA VAL A 7 6.42 -2.03 -0.54
C VAL A 7 7.21 -0.74 -0.68
N ASP A 8 7.72 -0.23 0.43
CA ASP A 8 8.51 0.99 0.49
C ASP A 8 9.29 1.04 1.80
N ASP A 9 10.53 1.50 1.81
CA ASP A 9 11.38 1.55 3.01
C ASP A 9 11.01 2.71 3.96
N GLU A 10 10.26 3.70 3.49
CA GLU A 10 9.79 4.82 4.29
C GLU A 10 8.30 4.68 4.70
N PRO A 11 7.98 4.61 6.01
CA PRO A 11 6.60 4.45 6.47
C PRO A 11 5.64 5.55 6.01
N ILE A 12 6.14 6.79 5.89
CA ILE A 12 5.33 7.95 5.49
C ILE A 12 4.80 7.81 4.06
N GLU A 13 5.57 7.18 3.16
CA GLU A 13 5.16 6.95 1.78
C GLU A 13 4.04 5.90 1.71
N ARG A 14 4.16 4.78 2.44
CA ARG A 14 3.11 3.74 2.51
C ARG A 14 1.81 4.28 3.09
N GLU A 15 1.88 5.06 4.17
CA GLU A 15 0.70 5.70 4.77
C GLU A 15 0.04 6.69 3.82
N GLY A 16 0.83 7.53 3.13
CA GLY A 16 0.35 8.47 2.13
C GLY A 16 -0.35 7.77 0.95
N LEU A 17 0.27 6.72 0.40
CA LEU A 17 -0.31 5.92 -0.68
C LEU A 17 -1.62 5.26 -0.25
N LYS A 18 -1.67 4.70 0.96
CA LYS A 18 -2.90 4.10 1.48
C LYS A 18 -4.03 5.11 1.62
N LEU A 19 -3.74 6.32 2.11
CA LEU A 19 -4.73 7.41 2.19
C LEU A 19 -5.28 7.78 0.80
N ILE A 20 -4.39 7.93 -0.18
CA ILE A 20 -4.76 8.26 -1.57
C ILE A 20 -5.61 7.16 -2.19
N LEU A 21 -5.24 5.89 -1.99
CA LEU A 21 -5.97 4.73 -2.52
C LEU A 21 -7.37 4.63 -1.88
N ASN A 22 -7.46 4.75 -0.56
CA ASN A 22 -8.74 4.68 0.16
C ASN A 22 -9.71 5.82 -0.23
N ASN A 23 -9.19 7.02 -0.49
CA ASN A 23 -10.03 8.18 -0.80
C ASN A 23 -10.47 8.23 -2.27
N ASN A 24 -9.63 7.73 -3.20
CA ASN A 24 -9.85 7.94 -4.64
C ASN A 24 -10.17 6.65 -5.41
N ARG A 25 -9.95 5.47 -4.84
CA ARG A 25 -10.08 4.19 -5.56
C ARG A 25 -10.91 3.19 -4.76
N THR A 26 -12.16 2.99 -5.17
CA THR A 26 -13.08 2.03 -4.54
C THR A 26 -12.86 0.57 -4.95
N ASN A 27 -12.00 0.29 -5.93
CA ASN A 27 -11.79 -1.05 -6.48
C ASN A 27 -10.39 -1.61 -6.16
N VAL A 28 -9.72 -1.06 -5.14
CA VAL A 28 -8.39 -1.49 -4.67
C VAL A 28 -8.50 -1.98 -3.24
N ASN A 29 -7.88 -3.12 -2.94
CA ASN A 29 -7.80 -3.69 -1.60
C ASN A 29 -6.32 -3.88 -1.23
N VAL A 30 -5.84 -3.10 -0.25
CA VAL A 30 -4.46 -3.23 0.27
C VAL A 30 -4.46 -4.33 1.32
N ILE A 31 -3.73 -5.43 1.08
CA ILE A 31 -3.74 -6.61 1.96
C ILE A 31 -2.49 -6.77 2.82
N ALA A 32 -1.41 -6.09 2.45
CA ALA A 32 -0.12 -6.21 3.10
C ALA A 32 0.74 -4.98 2.84
N GLU A 33 1.75 -4.83 3.70
CA GLU A 33 2.82 -3.85 3.57
C GLU A 33 4.16 -4.53 3.89
N ALA A 34 5.23 -4.04 3.27
CA ALA A 34 6.60 -4.44 3.58
C ALA A 34 7.53 -3.22 3.58
N SER A 35 8.58 -3.26 4.40
CA SER A 35 9.63 -2.23 4.41
C SER A 35 10.81 -2.53 3.49
N ASP A 36 10.87 -3.74 2.93
CA ASP A 36 11.97 -4.21 2.09
C ASP A 36 11.51 -5.37 1.21
N GLY A 37 12.39 -5.82 0.31
CA GLY A 37 12.08 -6.93 -0.60
C GLY A 37 12.12 -8.33 0.02
N GLU A 38 12.62 -8.48 1.25
CA GLU A 38 12.60 -9.77 1.96
C GLU A 38 11.25 -10.00 2.64
N GLN A 39 10.63 -8.93 3.14
CA GLN A 39 9.28 -8.93 3.71
C GLN A 39 8.16 -8.92 2.68
N ALA A 40 8.47 -8.60 1.41
CA ALA A 40 7.52 -8.43 0.31
C ALA A 40 6.87 -9.72 -0.18
#